data_AF-Q6UD57-F1
#
_entry.id   AF-Q6UD57-F1
#
_cell.length_a   1.000
_cell.length_b   1.000
_cell.length_c   1.000
_cell.angle_alpha   90.00
_cell.angle_beta   90.00
_cell.angle_gamma   90.00
#
_symmetry.space_group_name_H-M   'P 1'
#
loop_
_entity.id
_entity.type
_entity.pdbx_description
1 polymer ?
#
loop_
_entity_poly.entity_id
_entity_poly.type
_entity_poly.pdbx_seq_one_letter_code
_entity_poly.pdbx_strand_id
1 'polypeptide(L)'
;MKKIFLGLVSFVFVLILLGRIFLPAYLDKQMNPVSDHLPFVVSDRAKELHKTLIIGDWHSDSALWNRDLSKTYDYGHEDIPRMQTGNIALQMFTTVTKSPSGQNYDSNETAARDNITSLAIVQGWPIKTWTSLAERAIFQAEKIRDLSLRDSENFMLIESQSDLKQFMAKRELNLTLIGGLIGTEGSHALDGDLNNIERLYDKGFRMMSLHHFFDNKLGGSLHGITGQGLTDFGKQSITEMLRLNIIIDVSHSSENVAKDVLDITNRPIVVSHTGFNGYCESARNISDGLMQSIAKKGGLIGVGFWDGAVCDNTPKSVAEAIVYGIELIGVEHVALGSDFDGTITPGFDSSELVAITHELLELGLSDMQIRKVMGGNMLAFLQQNLPVN
;
A
#
# COMPACT_ATOMS: atom_id res chain seq x y z
N MET A 1 -10.11 53.39 0.32
CA MET A 1 -10.34 52.20 1.18
C MET A 1 -11.02 51.05 0.44
N LYS A 2 -12.24 51.17 -0.10
CA LYS A 2 -12.93 50.05 -0.81
C LYS A 2 -12.14 49.43 -1.98
N LYS A 3 -11.48 50.23 -2.83
CA LYS A 3 -10.67 49.72 -3.96
C LYS A 3 -9.41 48.97 -3.52
N ILE A 4 -8.78 49.40 -2.42
CA ILE A 4 -7.60 48.74 -1.85
C ILE A 4 -8.01 47.42 -1.19
N PHE A 5 -9.14 47.42 -0.45
CA PHE A 5 -9.70 46.21 0.13
C PHE A 5 -10.10 45.19 -0.95
N LEU A 6 -10.77 45.61 -2.01
CA LEU A 6 -11.14 44.74 -3.13
C LEU A 6 -9.90 44.19 -3.86
N GLY A 7 -8.87 45.02 -4.04
CA GLY A 7 -7.58 44.59 -4.60
C GLY A 7 -6.88 43.54 -3.74
N LEU A 8 -6.92 43.69 -2.40
CA LEU A 8 -6.37 42.73 -1.46
C LEU A 8 -7.14 41.40 -1.49
N VAL A 9 -8.47 41.45 -1.51
CA VAL A 9 -9.31 40.24 -1.61
C VAL A 9 -9.03 39.49 -2.92
N SER A 10 -8.97 40.21 -4.05
CA SER A 10 -8.62 39.59 -5.34
C SER A 10 -7.22 39.00 -5.33
N PHE A 11 -6.24 39.68 -4.73
CA PHE A 11 -4.88 39.17 -4.62
C PHE A 11 -4.81 37.89 -3.78
N VAL A 12 -5.48 37.86 -2.62
CA VAL A 12 -5.56 36.66 -1.76
C VAL A 12 -6.27 35.52 -2.50
N PHE A 13 -7.34 35.80 -3.23
CA PHE A 13 -8.04 34.79 -4.02
C PHE A 13 -7.14 34.18 -5.11
N VAL A 14 -6.38 35.01 -5.83
CA VAL A 14 -5.39 34.55 -6.82
C VAL A 14 -4.30 33.71 -6.15
N LEU A 15 -3.78 34.12 -4.99
CA LEU A 15 -2.80 33.32 -4.24
C LEU A 15 -3.35 31.96 -3.81
N ILE A 16 -4.60 31.88 -3.37
CA ILE A 16 -5.26 30.62 -3.00
C ILE A 16 -5.41 29.73 -4.24
N LEU A 17 -5.80 30.28 -5.39
CA LEU A 17 -5.89 29.53 -6.64
C LEU A 17 -4.54 29.00 -7.10
N LEU A 18 -3.50 29.85 -7.10
CA LEU A 18 -2.14 29.43 -7.45
C LEU A 18 -1.63 28.37 -6.47
N GLY A 19 -1.88 28.55 -5.17
CA GLY A 19 -1.56 27.56 -4.14
C GLY A 19 -2.22 26.21 -4.43
N ARG A 20 -3.51 26.18 -4.78
CA ARG A 20 -4.20 24.93 -5.14
C ARG A 20 -3.68 24.25 -6.39
N ILE A 21 -3.13 24.99 -7.35
CA ILE A 21 -2.59 24.45 -8.60
C ILE A 21 -1.19 23.87 -8.38
N PHE A 22 -0.31 24.60 -7.66
CA PHE A 22 1.11 24.26 -7.59
C PHE A 22 1.51 23.54 -6.29
N LEU A 23 0.87 23.84 -5.16
CA LEU A 23 1.28 23.30 -3.86
C LEU A 23 1.07 21.77 -3.75
N PRO A 24 -0.03 21.16 -4.24
CA PRO A 24 -0.18 19.71 -4.22
C PRO A 24 0.97 18.97 -4.92
N ALA A 25 1.32 19.39 -6.14
CA ALA A 25 2.41 18.77 -6.91
C ALA A 25 3.77 18.99 -6.24
N TYR A 26 4.00 20.17 -5.66
CA TYR A 26 5.22 20.46 -4.90
C TYR A 26 5.36 19.56 -3.66
N LEU A 27 4.29 19.42 -2.87
CA LEU A 27 4.30 18.57 -1.66
C LEU A 27 4.52 17.11 -2.01
N ASP A 28 3.84 16.61 -3.03
CA ASP A 28 4.01 15.25 -3.53
C ASP A 28 5.46 14.98 -3.95
N LYS A 29 6.02 15.84 -4.82
CA LYS A 29 7.43 15.72 -5.24
C LYS A 29 8.43 15.76 -4.09
N GLN A 30 8.12 16.51 -3.03
CA GLN A 30 8.98 16.60 -1.85
C GLN A 30 8.84 15.37 -0.94
N MET A 31 7.64 14.80 -0.85
CA MET A 31 7.33 13.71 0.08
C MET A 31 7.55 12.32 -0.52
N ASN A 32 7.56 12.20 -1.85
CA ASN A 32 7.82 10.95 -2.56
C ASN A 32 9.02 11.10 -3.53
N PRO A 33 10.23 11.31 -2.99
CA PRO A 33 11.44 11.31 -3.78
C PRO A 33 11.93 9.89 -4.07
N VAL A 34 12.47 9.69 -5.26
CA VAL A 34 13.33 8.53 -5.57
C VAL A 34 14.77 8.94 -5.30
N SER A 35 15.55 8.12 -4.62
CA SER A 35 16.97 8.41 -4.39
C SER A 35 17.72 8.46 -5.71
N ASP A 36 18.71 9.35 -5.83
CA ASP A 36 19.55 9.39 -7.03
C ASP A 36 20.33 8.08 -7.20
N HIS A 37 20.26 7.49 -8.40
CA HIS A 37 21.05 6.32 -8.76
C HIS A 37 21.48 6.37 -10.23
N LEU A 38 22.50 5.58 -10.58
CA LEU A 38 22.83 5.30 -11.98
C LEU A 38 21.82 4.29 -12.54
N PRO A 39 21.58 4.27 -13.86
CA PRO A 39 20.74 3.24 -14.47
C PRO A 39 21.22 1.84 -14.08
N PHE A 40 20.30 0.99 -13.62
CA PHE A 40 20.64 -0.37 -13.20
C PHE A 40 21.16 -1.20 -14.38
N VAL A 41 22.26 -1.92 -14.16
CA VAL A 41 22.79 -2.87 -15.14
C VAL A 41 22.04 -4.18 -14.99
N VAL A 42 21.25 -4.52 -16.00
CA VAL A 42 20.34 -5.67 -15.96
C VAL A 42 20.72 -6.67 -17.05
N SER A 43 20.90 -7.94 -16.68
CA SER A 43 21.23 -9.01 -17.62
C SER A 43 20.09 -9.30 -18.61
N ASP A 44 20.41 -9.78 -19.81
CA ASP A 44 19.38 -10.14 -20.79
C ASP A 44 18.49 -11.28 -20.29
N ARG A 45 19.06 -12.21 -19.50
CA ARG A 45 18.28 -13.25 -18.81
C ARG A 45 17.22 -12.64 -17.88
N ALA A 46 17.59 -11.63 -17.09
CA ALA A 46 16.65 -10.95 -16.20
C ALA A 46 15.54 -10.25 -16.97
N LYS A 47 15.87 -9.55 -18.06
CA LYS A 47 14.87 -8.89 -18.94
C LYS A 47 13.89 -9.89 -19.54
N GLU A 48 14.38 -11.02 -20.07
CA GLU A 48 13.52 -12.04 -20.66
C GLU A 48 12.63 -12.73 -19.63
N LEU A 49 13.16 -13.07 -18.45
CA LEU A 49 12.34 -13.61 -17.37
C LEU A 49 11.28 -12.59 -16.94
N HIS A 50 11.69 -11.35 -16.68
CA HIS A 50 10.83 -10.28 -16.17
C HIS A 50 9.60 -10.02 -17.03
N LYS A 51 9.76 -10.01 -18.37
CA LYS A 51 8.64 -9.86 -19.33
C LYS A 51 7.55 -10.92 -19.19
N THR A 52 7.87 -12.08 -18.62
CA THR A 52 6.93 -13.21 -18.46
C THR A 52 6.33 -13.30 -17.07
N LEU A 53 6.68 -12.38 -16.16
CA LEU A 53 6.17 -12.38 -14.80
C LEU A 53 4.78 -11.75 -14.74
N ILE A 54 4.00 -12.20 -13.76
CA ILE A 54 2.85 -11.47 -13.24
C ILE A 54 3.38 -10.80 -11.98
N ILE A 55 3.61 -9.49 -12.05
CA ILE A 55 4.14 -8.76 -10.89
C ILE A 55 2.98 -8.22 -10.07
N GLY A 56 3.01 -8.49 -8.78
CA GLY A 56 1.97 -8.13 -7.84
C GLY A 56 2.56 -7.42 -6.64
N ASP A 57 1.99 -6.27 -6.30
CA ASP A 57 2.40 -5.46 -5.16
C ASP A 57 1.23 -5.22 -4.20
N TRP A 58 1.47 -5.50 -2.91
CA TRP A 58 0.43 -5.46 -1.88
C TRP A 58 0.17 -4.07 -1.29
N HIS A 59 0.95 -3.04 -1.66
CA HIS A 59 0.83 -1.75 -1.02
C HIS A 59 1.39 -0.57 -1.83
N SER A 60 0.51 0.35 -2.24
CA SER A 60 0.90 1.73 -2.61
C SER A 60 -0.15 2.75 -2.20
N ASP A 61 0.32 3.95 -1.86
CA ASP A 61 -0.50 5.07 -1.40
C ASP A 61 -0.70 6.14 -2.48
N SER A 62 -0.56 5.78 -3.75
CA SER A 62 -0.65 6.73 -4.86
C SER A 62 -1.99 7.49 -4.90
N ALA A 63 -3.06 6.91 -4.34
CA ALA A 63 -4.39 7.53 -4.24
C ALA A 63 -4.46 8.71 -3.24
N LEU A 64 -3.51 8.81 -2.30
CA LEU A 64 -3.38 9.92 -1.36
C LEU A 64 -3.03 11.24 -2.08
N TRP A 65 -2.39 11.16 -3.23
CA TRP A 65 -1.87 12.32 -3.94
C TRP A 65 -2.84 12.82 -5.02
N ASN A 66 -2.60 14.03 -5.52
CA ASN A 66 -3.48 14.68 -6.51
C ASN A 66 -3.10 14.35 -7.96
N ARG A 67 -2.15 13.42 -8.17
CA ARG A 67 -1.72 13.00 -9.51
C ARG A 67 -2.83 12.26 -10.22
N ASP A 68 -2.92 12.48 -11.53
CA ASP A 68 -3.74 11.70 -12.42
C ASP A 68 -2.95 10.46 -12.82
N LEU A 69 -3.18 9.32 -12.15
CA LEU A 69 -2.38 8.11 -12.35
C LEU A 69 -2.39 7.57 -13.79
N SER A 70 -3.27 8.02 -14.70
CA SER A 70 -3.20 7.64 -16.11
C SER A 70 -2.12 8.40 -16.90
N LYS A 71 -1.35 9.28 -16.25
CA LYS A 71 -0.32 10.11 -16.86
C LYS A 71 1.03 9.87 -16.18
N THR A 72 2.09 10.07 -16.96
CA THR A 72 3.47 10.04 -16.45
C THR A 72 3.82 11.34 -15.73
N TYR A 73 4.56 11.21 -14.63
CA TYR A 73 5.15 12.32 -13.89
C TYR A 73 6.65 12.09 -13.67
N ASP A 74 7.41 13.19 -13.49
CA ASP A 74 8.83 13.16 -13.12
C ASP A 74 9.04 13.11 -11.59
N TYR A 75 8.00 12.74 -10.84
CA TYR A 75 7.98 12.64 -9.37
C TYR A 75 6.92 11.62 -8.92
N GLY A 76 6.94 11.29 -7.62
CA GLY A 76 6.21 10.14 -7.11
C GLY A 76 6.89 8.84 -7.51
N HIS A 77 6.39 7.71 -7.01
CA HIS A 77 7.00 6.41 -7.29
C HIS A 77 6.19 5.59 -8.31
N GLU A 78 4.91 5.92 -8.49
CA GLU A 78 4.00 5.11 -9.29
C GLU A 78 2.98 5.94 -10.09
N ASP A 79 2.75 5.48 -11.33
CA ASP A 79 1.62 5.80 -12.22
C ASP A 79 1.43 4.66 -13.24
N ILE A 80 0.31 4.65 -13.97
CA ILE A 80 -0.05 3.59 -14.94
C ILE A 80 1.06 3.38 -15.99
N PRO A 81 1.61 4.42 -16.65
CA PRO A 81 2.72 4.22 -17.59
C PRO A 81 3.98 3.60 -16.97
N ARG A 82 4.37 3.99 -15.75
CA ARG A 82 5.51 3.38 -15.06
C ARG A 82 5.23 1.94 -14.62
N MET A 83 4.05 1.66 -14.09
CA MET A 83 3.61 0.29 -13.77
C MET A 83 3.64 -0.62 -15.01
N GLN A 84 3.21 -0.12 -16.17
CA GLN A 84 3.30 -0.86 -17.45
C GLN A 84 4.75 -1.14 -17.84
N THR A 85 5.64 -0.16 -17.66
CA THR A 85 7.07 -0.30 -17.95
C THR A 85 7.73 -1.34 -17.04
N GLY A 86 7.41 -1.34 -15.74
CA GLY A 86 7.88 -2.33 -14.77
C GLY A 86 7.09 -3.64 -14.74
N ASN A 87 6.21 -3.87 -15.73
CA ASN A 87 5.40 -5.08 -15.89
C ASN A 87 4.51 -5.44 -14.68
N ILE A 88 4.05 -4.45 -13.92
CA ILE A 88 3.07 -4.66 -12.84
C ILE A 88 1.75 -5.16 -13.43
N ALA A 89 1.19 -6.17 -12.78
CA ALA A 89 -0.09 -6.79 -13.10
C ALA A 89 -1.15 -6.49 -12.07
N LEU A 90 -0.81 -6.60 -10.79
CA LEU A 90 -1.75 -6.44 -9.68
C LEU A 90 -1.18 -5.40 -8.71
N GLN A 91 -1.96 -4.36 -8.42
CA GLN A 91 -1.60 -3.31 -7.46
C GLN A 91 -2.71 -3.19 -6.41
N MET A 92 -2.35 -3.24 -5.15
CA MET A 92 -3.25 -2.89 -4.05
C MET A 92 -3.05 -1.42 -3.69
N PHE A 93 -4.02 -0.57 -4.04
CA PHE A 93 -4.05 0.83 -3.66
C PHE A 93 -4.64 0.98 -2.27
N THR A 94 -3.81 1.37 -1.32
CA THR A 94 -4.21 1.64 0.05
C THR A 94 -4.62 3.09 0.25
N THR A 95 -5.36 3.34 1.33
CA THR A 95 -5.90 4.66 1.64
C THR A 95 -5.45 5.10 3.03
N VAL A 96 -4.61 6.12 3.06
CA VAL A 96 -4.11 6.72 4.29
C VAL A 96 -5.08 7.81 4.74
N THR A 97 -5.67 7.66 5.92
CA THR A 97 -6.70 8.61 6.38
C THR A 97 -6.21 9.60 7.41
N LYS A 98 -5.14 9.28 8.15
CA LYS A 98 -4.56 10.14 9.19
C LYS A 98 -3.08 9.84 9.40
N SER A 99 -2.29 10.90 9.56
CA SER A 99 -0.87 10.87 9.91
C SER A 99 -0.63 11.85 11.08
N PRO A 100 -0.06 11.40 12.21
CA PRO A 100 0.18 12.25 13.37
C PRO A 100 1.34 13.23 13.11
N SER A 101 1.23 14.47 13.58
CA SER A 101 2.34 15.43 13.54
C SER A 101 3.54 14.93 14.35
N GLY A 102 4.73 14.93 13.76
CA GLY A 102 5.93 14.37 14.40
C GLY A 102 6.05 12.84 14.29
N GLN A 103 5.35 12.24 13.33
CA GLN A 103 5.38 10.80 13.04
C GLN A 103 6.80 10.22 13.04
N ASN A 104 7.00 9.12 13.75
CA ASN A 104 8.26 8.39 13.84
C ASN A 104 8.00 6.89 14.14
N TYR A 105 9.02 6.04 14.13
CA TYR A 105 8.84 4.61 14.41
C TYR A 105 8.82 4.24 15.89
N ASP A 106 9.16 5.15 16.80
CA ASP A 106 9.32 4.87 18.23
C ASP A 106 7.98 4.95 18.99
N SER A 107 7.26 6.07 18.87
CA SER A 107 5.98 6.28 19.55
C SER A 107 5.24 7.49 19.00
N ASN A 108 3.93 7.32 18.75
CA ASN A 108 3.05 8.38 18.24
C ASN A 108 1.73 8.47 19.02
N GLU A 109 1.35 9.69 19.39
CA GLU A 109 0.13 9.93 20.14
C GLU A 109 -1.12 9.97 19.24
N THR A 110 -2.18 9.26 19.62
CA THR A 110 -3.47 9.30 18.91
C THR A 110 -4.07 10.70 18.84
N ALA A 111 -3.81 11.53 19.86
CA ALA A 111 -4.29 12.91 19.96
C ALA A 111 -3.45 13.93 19.18
N ALA A 112 -2.31 13.52 18.59
CA ALA A 112 -1.47 14.39 17.79
C ALA A 112 -2.26 15.02 16.63
N ARG A 113 -1.83 16.22 16.22
CA ARG A 113 -2.45 16.93 15.10
C ARG A 113 -2.36 16.07 13.85
N ASP A 114 -3.44 16.03 13.09
CA ASP A 114 -3.50 15.27 11.84
C ASP A 114 -2.97 16.10 10.65
N ASN A 115 -1.89 15.59 10.04
CA ASN A 115 -1.27 16.17 8.85
C ASN A 115 -2.15 16.01 7.60
N ILE A 116 -2.92 14.93 7.50
CA ILE A 116 -3.76 14.63 6.33
C ILE A 116 -4.91 15.63 6.20
N THR A 117 -5.46 16.17 7.30
CA THR A 117 -6.42 17.29 7.23
C THR A 117 -5.85 18.47 6.45
N SER A 118 -4.60 18.84 6.73
CA SER A 118 -3.96 19.99 6.09
C SER A 118 -3.72 19.70 4.60
N LEU A 119 -3.27 18.47 4.30
CA LEU A 119 -3.08 17.99 2.93
C LEU A 119 -4.40 17.99 2.15
N ALA A 120 -5.49 17.47 2.69
CA ALA A 120 -6.81 17.42 2.06
C ALA A 120 -7.33 18.83 1.72
N ILE A 121 -7.13 19.81 2.60
CA ILE A 121 -7.52 21.21 2.34
C ILE A 121 -6.69 21.81 1.19
N VAL A 122 -5.38 21.59 1.20
CA VAL A 122 -4.45 22.09 0.16
C VAL A 122 -4.75 21.45 -1.19
N GLN A 123 -4.99 20.15 -1.20
CA GLN A 123 -5.35 19.37 -2.38
C GLN A 123 -6.78 19.65 -2.89
N GLY A 124 -7.60 20.38 -2.13
CA GLY A 124 -8.95 20.76 -2.53
C GLY A 124 -9.97 19.62 -2.45
N TRP A 125 -9.77 18.67 -1.55
CA TRP A 125 -10.69 17.55 -1.34
C TRP A 125 -12.07 18.02 -0.86
N PRO A 126 -13.14 17.24 -1.10
CA PRO A 126 -14.49 17.59 -0.66
C PRO A 126 -14.56 17.89 0.85
N ILE A 127 -15.37 18.86 1.25
CA ILE A 127 -15.46 19.35 2.65
C ILE A 127 -15.75 18.22 3.65
N LYS A 128 -16.56 17.22 3.25
CA LYS A 128 -16.87 16.03 4.07
C LYS A 128 -15.62 15.26 4.52
N THR A 129 -14.55 15.29 3.72
CA THR A 129 -13.26 14.64 4.03
C THR A 129 -12.48 15.38 5.12
N TRP A 130 -12.81 16.63 5.43
CA TRP A 130 -12.02 17.42 6.39
C TRP A 130 -12.22 16.91 7.83
N THR A 131 -13.39 16.36 8.13
CA THR A 131 -13.77 15.94 9.49
C THR A 131 -14.09 14.45 9.62
N SER A 132 -14.20 13.70 8.51
CA SER A 132 -14.50 12.26 8.55
C SER A 132 -13.38 11.46 7.89
N LEU A 133 -12.79 10.54 8.67
CA LEU A 133 -11.75 9.62 8.17
C LEU A 133 -12.33 8.62 7.16
N ALA A 134 -13.57 8.15 7.39
CA ALA A 134 -14.28 7.30 6.44
C ALA A 134 -14.45 7.99 5.08
N GLU A 135 -14.83 9.26 5.06
CA GLU A 135 -14.97 10.01 3.80
C GLU A 135 -13.64 10.22 3.07
N ARG A 136 -12.51 10.30 3.79
CA ARG A 136 -11.18 10.34 3.17
C ARG A 136 -10.84 9.05 2.47
N ALA A 137 -11.07 7.91 3.13
CA ALA A 137 -10.86 6.60 2.53
C ALA A 137 -11.73 6.44 1.28
N ILE A 138 -13.02 6.79 1.39
CA ILE A 138 -13.96 6.73 0.27
C ILE A 138 -13.52 7.64 -0.87
N PHE A 139 -13.09 8.87 -0.60
CA PHE A 139 -12.64 9.79 -1.64
C PHE A 139 -11.41 9.28 -2.40
N GLN A 140 -10.44 8.68 -1.70
CA GLN A 140 -9.28 8.07 -2.34
C GLN A 140 -9.67 6.86 -3.19
N ALA A 141 -10.56 5.99 -2.67
CA ALA A 141 -11.12 4.88 -3.43
C ALA A 141 -11.93 5.32 -4.67
N GLU A 142 -12.65 6.44 -4.57
CA GLU A 142 -13.36 7.04 -5.70
C GLU A 142 -12.39 7.46 -6.81
N LYS A 143 -11.19 7.97 -6.51
CA LYS A 143 -10.17 8.26 -7.54
C LYS A 143 -9.76 7.01 -8.34
N ILE A 144 -9.56 5.88 -7.65
CA ILE A 144 -9.18 4.60 -8.27
C ILE A 144 -10.35 4.02 -9.08
N ARG A 145 -11.57 4.09 -8.55
CA ARG A 145 -12.77 3.69 -9.30
C ARG A 145 -12.95 4.55 -10.55
N ASP A 146 -12.81 5.87 -10.44
CA ASP A 146 -12.93 6.80 -11.56
C ASP A 146 -11.86 6.54 -12.63
N LEU A 147 -10.63 6.20 -12.22
CA LEU A 147 -9.58 5.74 -13.13
C LEU A 147 -10.02 4.51 -13.94
N SER A 148 -10.60 3.49 -13.29
CA SER A 148 -11.07 2.27 -13.98
C SER A 148 -12.19 2.53 -14.99
N LEU A 149 -13.01 3.55 -14.75
CA LEU A 149 -14.10 3.92 -15.64
C LEU A 149 -13.61 4.74 -16.84
N ARG A 150 -12.67 5.67 -16.61
CA ARG A 150 -12.19 6.58 -17.66
C ARG A 150 -11.03 6.03 -18.48
N ASP A 151 -10.30 5.04 -17.96
CA ASP A 151 -9.10 4.46 -18.57
C ASP A 151 -9.17 2.92 -18.60
N SER A 152 -10.33 2.39 -18.96
CA SER A 152 -10.63 0.94 -18.96
C SER A 152 -9.78 0.09 -19.92
N GLU A 153 -9.04 0.74 -20.83
CA GLU A 153 -8.09 0.06 -21.73
C GLU A 153 -6.79 -0.32 -21.01
N ASN A 154 -6.38 0.49 -20.01
CA ASN A 154 -5.13 0.34 -19.28
C ASN A 154 -5.32 -0.15 -17.84
N PHE A 155 -6.51 0.04 -17.25
CA PHE A 155 -6.76 -0.27 -15.85
C PHE A 155 -8.12 -0.95 -15.63
N MET A 156 -8.14 -1.98 -14.79
CA MET A 156 -9.35 -2.69 -14.37
C MET A 156 -9.39 -2.80 -12.84
N LEU A 157 -10.47 -2.34 -12.22
CA LEU A 157 -10.72 -2.57 -10.80
C LEU A 157 -11.16 -4.02 -10.57
N ILE A 158 -10.61 -4.66 -9.53
CA ILE A 158 -10.87 -6.05 -9.15
C ILE A 158 -11.50 -6.05 -7.76
N GLU A 159 -12.76 -6.48 -7.69
CA GLU A 159 -13.54 -6.54 -6.45
C GLU A 159 -13.92 -7.98 -6.08
N SER A 160 -13.75 -8.96 -6.98
CA SER A 160 -14.15 -10.34 -6.75
C SER A 160 -13.23 -11.36 -7.43
N GLN A 161 -13.39 -12.64 -7.09
CA GLN A 161 -12.77 -13.74 -7.83
C GLN A 161 -13.20 -13.75 -9.30
N SER A 162 -14.44 -13.35 -9.59
CA SER A 162 -14.95 -13.22 -10.96
C SER A 162 -14.19 -12.12 -11.72
N ASP A 163 -14.00 -10.95 -11.10
CA ASP A 163 -13.25 -9.85 -11.71
C ASP A 163 -11.79 -10.23 -11.92
N LEU A 164 -11.16 -10.90 -10.97
CA LEU A 164 -9.79 -11.38 -11.10
C LEU A 164 -9.65 -12.36 -12.26
N LYS A 165 -10.60 -13.30 -12.41
CA LYS A 165 -10.61 -14.23 -13.55
C LYS A 165 -10.76 -13.49 -14.88
N GLN A 166 -11.65 -12.50 -14.94
CA GLN A 166 -11.83 -11.67 -16.14
C GLN A 166 -10.59 -10.84 -16.47
N PHE A 167 -9.98 -10.24 -15.44
CA PHE A 167 -8.73 -9.50 -15.57
C PHE A 167 -7.64 -10.38 -16.16
N MET A 168 -7.44 -11.59 -15.61
CA MET A 168 -6.43 -12.52 -16.11
C MET A 168 -6.64 -12.87 -17.59
N ALA A 169 -7.88 -13.17 -17.98
CA ALA A 169 -8.21 -13.46 -19.39
C ALA A 169 -7.95 -12.26 -20.32
N LYS A 170 -8.18 -11.03 -19.85
CA LYS A 170 -7.87 -9.81 -20.61
C LYS A 170 -6.37 -9.54 -20.66
N ARG A 171 -5.65 -9.75 -19.56
CA ARG A 171 -4.20 -9.49 -19.49
C ARG A 171 -3.39 -10.46 -20.35
N GLU A 172 -3.86 -11.70 -20.53
CA GLU A 172 -3.26 -12.63 -21.51
C GLU A 172 -3.24 -12.06 -22.94
N LEU A 173 -4.19 -11.18 -23.28
CA LEU A 173 -4.29 -10.52 -24.58
C LEU A 173 -3.63 -9.12 -24.58
N ASN A 174 -3.59 -8.47 -23.42
CA ASN A 174 -2.98 -7.15 -23.21
C ASN A 174 -2.06 -7.18 -21.99
N LEU A 175 -0.78 -7.47 -22.21
CA LEU A 175 0.21 -7.60 -21.14
C LEU A 175 0.43 -6.30 -20.33
N THR A 176 -0.01 -5.15 -20.83
CA THR A 176 0.10 -3.86 -20.13
C THR A 176 -1.17 -3.48 -19.36
N LEU A 177 -2.22 -4.31 -19.36
CA LEU A 177 -3.44 -4.06 -18.58
C LEU A 177 -3.18 -4.27 -17.08
N ILE A 178 -3.36 -3.25 -16.25
CA ILE A 178 -3.15 -3.32 -14.80
C ILE A 178 -4.47 -3.60 -14.07
N GLY A 179 -4.41 -4.50 -13.10
CA GLY A 179 -5.49 -4.83 -12.19
C GLY A 179 -5.29 -4.12 -10.85
N GLY A 180 -6.25 -3.31 -10.44
CA GLY A 180 -6.21 -2.63 -9.15
C GLY A 180 -7.14 -3.23 -8.12
N LEU A 181 -6.71 -3.25 -6.86
CA LEU A 181 -7.54 -3.53 -5.70
C LEU A 181 -7.49 -2.33 -4.74
N ILE A 182 -8.46 -2.22 -3.85
CA ILE A 182 -8.54 -1.12 -2.89
C ILE A 182 -8.47 -1.67 -1.47
N GLY A 183 -7.64 -1.04 -0.64
CA GLY A 183 -7.48 -1.35 0.78
C GLY A 183 -7.42 -0.13 1.69
N THR A 184 -7.52 -0.34 3.00
CA THR A 184 -7.16 0.70 3.98
C THR A 184 -5.70 0.54 4.38
N GLU A 185 -5.00 1.65 4.62
CA GLU A 185 -3.82 1.65 5.47
C GLU A 185 -4.21 2.29 6.81
N GLY A 186 -4.36 1.45 7.83
CA GLY A 186 -5.01 1.83 9.07
C GLY A 186 -6.53 1.95 8.96
N SER A 187 -7.22 1.07 9.67
CA SER A 187 -8.67 1.08 9.86
C SER A 187 -9.12 2.19 10.82
N HIS A 188 -8.28 3.20 11.05
CA HIS A 188 -8.69 4.54 11.49
C HIS A 188 -9.80 5.10 10.61
N ALA A 189 -9.82 4.70 9.33
CA ALA A 189 -10.90 4.95 8.37
C ALA A 189 -12.30 4.56 8.89
N LEU A 190 -12.42 3.61 9.82
CA LEU A 190 -13.70 3.21 10.39
C LEU A 190 -14.29 4.26 11.34
N ASP A 191 -13.49 5.24 11.78
CA ASP A 191 -13.90 6.30 12.73
C ASP A 191 -14.54 5.74 14.02
N GLY A 192 -14.20 4.50 14.35
CA GLY A 192 -14.75 3.78 15.49
C GLY A 192 -16.25 3.47 15.41
N ASP A 193 -16.77 3.29 14.19
CA ASP A 193 -18.13 2.82 13.88
C ASP A 193 -18.04 1.54 13.02
N LEU A 194 -18.64 0.45 13.50
CA LEU A 194 -18.63 -0.85 12.82
C LEU A 194 -19.36 -0.80 11.47
N ASN A 195 -20.36 0.08 11.32
CA ASN A 195 -21.11 0.19 10.07
C ASN A 195 -20.22 0.69 8.91
N ASN A 196 -19.09 1.34 9.22
CA ASN A 196 -18.15 1.75 8.19
C ASN A 196 -17.43 0.57 7.52
N ILE A 197 -17.43 -0.63 8.11
CA ILE A 197 -16.82 -1.81 7.47
C ILE A 197 -17.60 -2.18 6.21
N GLU A 198 -18.92 -2.39 6.33
CA GLU A 198 -19.80 -2.69 5.19
C GLU A 198 -19.85 -1.50 4.21
N ARG A 199 -19.88 -0.27 4.73
CA ARG A 199 -19.86 0.93 3.90
C ARG A 199 -18.60 1.04 3.04
N LEU A 200 -17.42 0.73 3.58
CA LEU A 200 -16.17 0.72 2.81
C LEU A 200 -16.14 -0.47 1.85
N TYR A 201 -16.63 -1.64 2.27
CA TYR A 201 -16.78 -2.80 1.38
C TYR A 201 -17.62 -2.47 0.12
N ASP A 202 -18.75 -1.78 0.30
CA ASP A 202 -19.61 -1.30 -0.79
C ASP A 202 -18.92 -0.25 -1.68
N LYS A 203 -17.85 0.37 -1.16
CA LYS A 203 -16.99 1.30 -1.89
C LYS A 203 -15.76 0.62 -2.49
N GLY A 204 -15.72 -0.71 -2.53
CA GLY A 204 -14.75 -1.52 -3.28
C GLY A 204 -13.56 -2.01 -2.48
N PHE A 205 -13.54 -1.76 -1.18
CA PHE A 205 -12.46 -2.22 -0.32
C PHE A 205 -12.50 -3.74 -0.18
N ARG A 206 -11.36 -4.40 -0.42
CA ARG A 206 -11.19 -5.86 -0.30
C ARG A 206 -10.08 -6.28 0.66
N MET A 207 -9.32 -5.30 1.15
CA MET A 207 -8.36 -5.48 2.23
C MET A 207 -8.54 -4.38 3.27
N MET A 208 -8.36 -4.71 4.54
CA MET A 208 -8.31 -3.72 5.62
C MET A 208 -7.07 -3.94 6.47
N SER A 209 -6.10 -3.04 6.35
CA SER A 209 -5.03 -2.90 7.33
C SER A 209 -5.60 -2.35 8.63
N LEU A 210 -5.33 -3.00 9.76
CA LEU A 210 -5.99 -2.64 11.02
C LEU A 210 -5.44 -1.35 11.62
N HIS A 211 -4.14 -1.10 11.47
CA HIS A 211 -3.44 0.04 12.07
C HIS A 211 -2.52 0.72 11.05
N HIS A 212 -2.07 1.90 11.44
CA HIS A 212 -1.01 2.68 10.82
C HIS A 212 -0.15 3.14 12.02
N PHE A 213 0.50 4.30 11.99
CA PHE A 213 1.51 4.68 12.99
C PHE A 213 1.02 4.97 14.42
N PHE A 214 -0.26 4.81 14.75
CA PHE A 214 -0.77 5.10 16.10
C PHE A 214 -1.99 4.27 16.43
N ASP A 215 -2.26 4.13 17.74
CA ASP A 215 -3.38 3.36 18.28
C ASP A 215 -4.73 3.90 17.78
N ASN A 216 -5.67 3.00 17.56
CA ASN A 216 -7.06 3.33 17.21
C ASN A 216 -8.05 2.49 18.02
N LYS A 217 -9.34 2.59 17.73
CA LYS A 217 -10.35 1.83 18.50
C LYS A 217 -10.22 0.32 18.35
N LEU A 218 -9.52 -0.20 17.33
CA LEU A 218 -9.33 -1.63 17.14
C LEU A 218 -8.32 -2.22 18.13
N GLY A 219 -7.24 -1.49 18.43
CA GLY A 219 -6.17 -1.98 19.31
C GLY A 219 -4.90 -1.12 19.26
N GLY A 220 -3.79 -1.76 19.63
CA GLY A 220 -2.46 -1.15 19.61
C GLY A 220 -1.79 -1.19 18.23
N SER A 221 -1.13 -0.10 17.86
CA SER A 221 -0.18 -0.01 16.76
C SER A 221 1.23 -0.40 17.21
N LEU A 222 2.05 -0.89 16.29
CA LEU A 222 3.48 -1.11 16.45
C LEU A 222 4.24 0.19 16.81
N HIS A 223 3.76 1.32 16.29
CA HIS A 223 4.33 2.65 16.54
C HIS A 223 3.45 3.50 17.46
N GLY A 224 2.44 2.88 18.08
CA GLY A 224 1.56 3.52 19.05
C GLY A 224 2.14 3.51 20.46
N ILE A 225 1.38 4.04 21.42
CA ILE A 225 1.85 4.15 22.82
C ILE A 225 1.66 2.83 23.56
N THR A 226 0.56 2.13 23.26
CA THR A 226 0.06 1.10 24.19
C THR A 226 0.67 -0.27 23.95
N GLY A 227 1.02 -0.61 22.69
CA GLY A 227 1.45 -1.95 22.29
C GLY A 227 0.44 -3.07 22.61
N GLN A 228 -0.82 -2.73 22.89
CA GLN A 228 -1.85 -3.67 23.33
C GLN A 228 -2.40 -4.51 22.18
N GLY A 229 -3.07 -5.60 22.52
CA GLY A 229 -3.85 -6.42 21.59
C GLY A 229 -5.15 -5.77 21.13
N LEU A 230 -6.06 -6.58 20.58
CA LEU A 230 -7.37 -6.14 20.12
C LEU A 230 -8.28 -5.76 21.29
N THR A 231 -8.99 -4.64 21.13
CA THR A 231 -10.12 -4.28 21.99
C THR A 231 -11.36 -5.11 21.65
N ASP A 232 -12.44 -4.98 22.42
CA ASP A 232 -13.74 -5.58 22.08
C ASP A 232 -14.29 -5.06 20.74
N PHE A 233 -14.09 -3.77 20.45
CA PHE A 233 -14.44 -3.19 19.14
C PHE A 233 -13.59 -3.81 18.03
N GLY A 234 -12.29 -4.02 18.27
CA GLY A 234 -11.39 -4.69 17.34
C GLY A 234 -11.84 -6.12 17.03
N LYS A 235 -12.18 -6.91 18.05
CA LYS A 235 -12.69 -8.29 17.88
C LYS A 235 -13.99 -8.34 17.07
N GLN A 236 -14.90 -7.41 17.32
CA GLN A 236 -16.14 -7.26 16.54
C GLN A 236 -15.83 -6.87 15.08
N SER A 237 -14.86 -5.98 14.88
CA SER A 237 -14.41 -5.55 13.56
C SER A 237 -13.82 -6.72 12.76
N ILE A 238 -12.96 -7.55 13.38
CA ILE A 238 -12.44 -8.78 12.75
C ILE A 238 -13.58 -9.72 12.35
N THR A 239 -14.56 -9.92 13.22
CA THR A 239 -15.72 -10.78 12.93
C THR A 239 -16.48 -10.29 11.69
N GLU A 240 -16.68 -8.97 11.59
CA GLU A 240 -17.39 -8.36 10.46
C GLU A 240 -16.57 -8.38 9.16
N MET A 241 -15.27 -8.11 9.23
CA MET A 241 -14.37 -8.25 8.08
C MET A 241 -14.39 -9.69 7.54
N LEU A 242 -14.35 -10.69 8.42
CA LEU A 242 -14.44 -12.09 8.05
C LEU A 242 -15.80 -12.44 7.43
N ARG A 243 -16.91 -11.90 7.94
CA ARG A 243 -18.26 -12.08 7.37
C ARG A 243 -18.32 -11.65 5.90
N LEU A 244 -17.67 -10.53 5.58
CA LEU A 244 -17.63 -9.93 4.24
C LEU A 244 -16.51 -10.50 3.34
N ASN A 245 -15.69 -11.42 3.85
CA ASN A 245 -14.48 -11.91 3.17
C ASN A 245 -13.50 -10.77 2.80
N ILE A 246 -13.35 -9.79 3.70
CA ILE A 246 -12.30 -8.78 3.61
C ILE A 246 -10.99 -9.41 4.07
N ILE A 247 -9.93 -9.21 3.29
CA ILE A 247 -8.56 -9.62 3.63
C ILE A 247 -8.08 -8.76 4.80
N ILE A 248 -7.65 -9.41 5.88
CA ILE A 248 -7.11 -8.72 7.06
C ILE A 248 -5.61 -8.51 6.85
N ASP A 249 -5.17 -7.26 6.91
CA ASP A 249 -3.76 -6.88 6.92
C ASP A 249 -3.35 -6.40 8.32
N VAL A 250 -2.23 -6.91 8.82
CA VAL A 250 -1.69 -6.58 10.15
C VAL A 250 -0.41 -5.75 10.09
N SER A 251 -0.05 -5.19 8.93
CA SER A 251 0.97 -4.14 8.85
C SER A 251 0.69 -3.02 9.84
N HIS A 252 1.75 -2.48 10.45
CA HIS A 252 1.71 -1.51 11.56
C HIS A 252 0.94 -1.92 12.82
N SER A 253 0.30 -3.09 12.88
CA SER A 253 -0.36 -3.53 14.10
C SER A 253 0.68 -3.94 15.11
N SER A 254 0.39 -3.76 16.40
CA SER A 254 1.26 -4.32 17.44
C SER A 254 1.34 -5.84 17.26
N GLU A 255 2.45 -6.45 17.69
CA GLU A 255 2.55 -7.91 17.65
C GLU A 255 1.44 -8.61 18.44
N ASN A 256 0.92 -7.97 19.49
CA ASN A 256 -0.18 -8.50 20.29
C ASN A 256 -1.50 -8.50 19.50
N VAL A 257 -1.76 -7.48 18.69
CA VAL A 257 -2.91 -7.49 17.76
C VAL A 257 -2.77 -8.63 16.75
N ALA A 258 -1.60 -8.80 16.14
CA ALA A 258 -1.38 -9.87 15.17
C ALA A 258 -1.60 -11.26 15.80
N LYS A 259 -1.12 -11.48 17.04
CA LYS A 259 -1.36 -12.71 17.82
C LYS A 259 -2.85 -12.93 18.09
N ASP A 260 -3.57 -11.90 18.54
CA ASP A 260 -5.02 -11.98 18.78
C ASP A 260 -5.80 -12.31 17.50
N VAL A 261 -5.44 -11.72 16.36
CA VAL A 261 -6.07 -12.04 15.06
C VAL A 261 -5.83 -13.50 14.70
N LEU A 262 -4.61 -13.99 14.86
CA LEU A 262 -4.28 -15.40 14.63
C LEU A 262 -5.07 -16.32 15.57
N ASP A 263 -5.37 -15.92 16.80
CA ASP A 263 -6.19 -16.74 17.71
C ASP A 263 -7.68 -16.75 17.33
N ILE A 264 -8.18 -15.68 16.72
CA ILE A 264 -9.60 -15.55 16.31
C ILE A 264 -9.91 -16.33 15.03
N THR A 265 -8.98 -16.39 14.06
CA THR A 265 -9.25 -16.97 12.74
C THR A 265 -8.18 -17.95 12.25
N ASN A 266 -8.62 -18.87 11.40
CA ASN A 266 -7.74 -19.73 10.60
C ASN A 266 -7.65 -19.30 9.13
N ARG A 267 -8.35 -18.22 8.76
CA ARG A 267 -8.15 -17.61 7.43
C ARG A 267 -6.75 -16.98 7.39
N PRO A 268 -6.07 -17.07 6.24
CA PRO A 268 -4.76 -16.46 6.11
C PRO A 268 -4.88 -14.94 6.18
N ILE A 269 -3.89 -14.31 6.82
CA ILE A 269 -3.79 -12.85 6.93
C ILE A 269 -2.57 -12.36 6.15
N VAL A 270 -2.54 -11.07 5.86
CA VAL A 270 -1.46 -10.44 5.10
C VAL A 270 -0.67 -9.50 6.02
N VAL A 271 0.63 -9.39 5.79
CA VAL A 271 1.42 -8.23 6.19
C VAL A 271 1.79 -7.55 4.88
N SER A 272 1.01 -6.56 4.46
CA SER A 272 1.06 -5.96 3.12
C SER A 272 2.42 -5.35 2.80
N HIS A 273 3.11 -4.78 3.78
CA HIS A 273 4.43 -4.19 3.61
C HIS A 273 5.20 -4.14 4.94
N THR A 274 6.39 -4.73 4.95
CA THR A 274 7.32 -4.80 6.09
C THR A 274 8.68 -5.30 5.61
N GLY A 275 9.62 -5.51 6.53
CA GLY A 275 10.79 -6.35 6.33
C GLY A 275 10.85 -7.47 7.37
N PHE A 276 12.01 -8.11 7.48
CA PHE A 276 12.26 -9.16 8.46
C PHE A 276 13.23 -8.67 9.53
N ASN A 277 12.88 -8.80 10.81
CA ASN A 277 13.71 -8.28 11.89
C ASN A 277 15.09 -8.94 11.95
N GLY A 278 15.20 -10.23 11.64
CA GLY A 278 16.49 -10.91 11.61
C GLY A 278 17.36 -10.56 10.40
N TYR A 279 16.81 -9.94 9.35
CA TYR A 279 17.56 -9.35 8.24
C TYR A 279 17.94 -7.90 8.52
N CYS A 280 16.94 -7.10 8.90
CA CYS A 280 17.09 -5.70 9.24
C CYS A 280 16.43 -5.40 10.59
N GLU A 281 17.26 -5.17 11.61
CA GLU A 281 16.81 -4.83 12.96
C GLU A 281 16.35 -3.37 12.99
N SER A 282 15.06 -3.16 12.79
CA SER A 282 14.39 -1.87 12.70
C SER A 282 13.07 -1.91 13.45
N ALA A 283 12.69 -0.81 14.09
CA ALA A 283 11.40 -0.68 14.78
C ALA A 283 10.18 -0.86 13.84
N ARG A 284 10.39 -0.82 12.51
CA ARG A 284 9.36 -1.08 11.50
C ARG A 284 9.09 -2.57 11.25
N ASN A 285 10.01 -3.44 11.65
CA ASN A 285 9.94 -4.88 11.42
C ASN A 285 9.47 -5.61 12.69
N ILE A 286 8.65 -6.64 12.49
CA ILE A 286 8.16 -7.50 13.59
C ILE A 286 9.03 -8.75 13.71
N SER A 287 8.94 -9.44 14.85
CA SER A 287 9.75 -10.61 15.13
C SER A 287 9.55 -11.76 14.12
N ASP A 288 10.65 -12.42 13.77
CA ASP A 288 10.65 -13.56 12.86
C ASP A 288 9.75 -14.71 13.33
N GLY A 289 9.65 -14.92 14.65
CA GLY A 289 8.75 -15.92 15.23
C GLY A 289 7.27 -15.62 14.97
N LEU A 290 6.89 -14.33 14.94
CA LEU A 290 5.55 -13.93 14.53
C LEU A 290 5.34 -14.13 13.01
N MET A 291 6.34 -13.78 12.18
CA MET A 291 6.30 -14.04 10.74
C MET A 291 6.07 -15.53 10.44
N GLN A 292 6.79 -16.43 11.11
CA GLN A 292 6.60 -17.87 11.00
C GLN A 292 5.20 -18.32 11.43
N SER A 293 4.63 -17.69 12.47
CA SER A 293 3.28 -17.99 12.94
C SER A 293 2.21 -17.58 11.91
N ILE A 294 2.39 -16.44 11.26
CA ILE A 294 1.53 -15.96 10.16
C ILE A 294 1.63 -16.91 8.96
N ALA A 295 2.86 -17.23 8.52
CA ALA A 295 3.10 -18.13 7.40
C ALA A 295 2.51 -19.53 7.64
N LYS A 296 2.64 -20.09 8.85
CA LYS A 296 2.05 -21.38 9.23
C LYS A 296 0.53 -21.43 9.07
N LYS A 297 -0.16 -20.30 9.12
CA LYS A 297 -1.60 -20.17 8.86
C LYS A 297 -1.94 -19.79 7.41
N GLY A 298 -0.97 -19.86 6.50
CA GLY A 298 -1.17 -19.55 5.08
C GLY A 298 -1.01 -18.07 4.73
N GLY A 299 -0.53 -17.23 5.66
CA GLY A 299 -0.40 -15.80 5.43
C GLY A 299 0.71 -15.42 4.43
N LEU A 300 0.69 -14.18 3.96
CA LEU A 300 1.69 -13.60 3.07
C LEU A 300 2.38 -12.39 3.72
N ILE A 301 3.67 -12.24 3.46
CA ILE A 301 4.50 -11.13 3.92
C ILE A 301 5.04 -10.38 2.68
N GLY A 302 4.61 -9.13 2.52
CA GLY A 302 5.08 -8.20 1.49
C GLY A 302 6.37 -7.51 1.93
N VAL A 303 7.43 -7.64 1.12
CA VAL A 303 8.74 -7.04 1.39
C VAL A 303 8.78 -5.60 0.88
N GLY A 304 9.13 -4.68 1.78
CA GLY A 304 9.23 -3.23 1.57
C GLY A 304 10.45 -2.77 0.78
N PHE A 305 10.35 -1.60 0.13
CA PHE A 305 11.40 -1.04 -0.73
C PHE A 305 12.14 0.16 -0.11
N TRP A 306 12.11 0.30 1.22
CA TRP A 306 12.77 1.38 1.95
C TRP A 306 13.69 0.88 3.07
N ASP A 307 14.60 1.74 3.51
CA ASP A 307 15.64 1.46 4.50
C ASP A 307 15.10 0.95 5.84
N GLY A 308 13.99 1.49 6.31
CA GLY A 308 13.32 1.02 7.52
C GLY A 308 12.85 -0.44 7.44
N ALA A 309 12.57 -0.97 6.25
CA ALA A 309 12.19 -2.37 6.05
C ALA A 309 13.40 -3.25 5.76
N VAL A 310 14.29 -2.82 4.87
CA VAL A 310 15.35 -3.67 4.30
C VAL A 310 16.76 -3.11 4.51
N CYS A 311 16.97 -2.21 5.46
CA CYS A 311 18.28 -1.66 5.90
C CYS A 311 19.06 -0.84 4.85
N ASP A 312 18.50 -0.72 3.65
CA ASP A 312 18.95 0.08 2.52
C ASP A 312 17.72 0.28 1.62
N ASN A 313 17.82 1.02 0.52
CA ASN A 313 16.70 1.28 -0.39
C ASN A 313 16.95 0.80 -1.83
N THR A 314 17.96 -0.04 -2.03
CA THR A 314 18.35 -0.55 -3.34
C THR A 314 17.58 -1.82 -3.75
N PRO A 315 17.43 -2.12 -5.06
CA PRO A 315 16.84 -3.38 -5.51
C PRO A 315 17.56 -4.61 -4.96
N LYS A 316 18.88 -4.50 -4.74
CA LYS A 316 19.70 -5.56 -4.17
C LYS A 316 19.26 -5.89 -2.74
N SER A 317 19.10 -4.87 -1.88
CA SER A 317 18.70 -5.12 -0.50
C SER A 317 17.28 -5.67 -0.39
N VAL A 318 16.37 -5.24 -1.28
CA VAL A 318 15.04 -5.86 -1.41
C VAL A 318 15.16 -7.34 -1.77
N ALA A 319 16.01 -7.69 -2.74
CA ALA A 319 16.22 -9.08 -3.13
C ALA A 319 16.85 -9.91 -2.00
N GLU A 320 17.84 -9.38 -1.27
CA GLU A 320 18.46 -10.03 -0.11
C GLU A 320 17.44 -10.28 1.02
N ALA A 321 16.56 -9.31 1.31
CA ALA A 321 15.47 -9.47 2.26
C ALA A 321 14.45 -10.54 1.80
N ILE A 322 14.16 -10.62 0.50
CA ILE A 322 13.32 -11.70 -0.07
C ILE A 322 13.97 -13.06 0.12
N VAL A 323 15.28 -13.20 -0.14
CA VAL A 323 16.01 -14.47 0.07
C VAL A 323 15.94 -14.89 1.53
N TYR A 324 16.20 -13.96 2.45
CA TYR A 324 16.06 -14.19 3.89
C TYR A 324 14.64 -14.67 4.25
N GLY A 325 13.62 -13.99 3.73
CA GLY A 325 12.22 -14.38 3.94
C GLY A 325 11.93 -15.80 3.43
N ILE A 326 12.43 -16.16 2.24
CA ILE A 326 12.25 -17.50 1.69
C ILE A 326 12.87 -18.56 2.61
N GLU A 327 14.06 -18.31 3.17
CA GLU A 327 14.71 -19.22 4.12
C GLU A 327 13.93 -19.35 5.43
N LEU A 328 13.35 -18.24 5.92
CA LEU A 328 12.66 -18.19 7.20
C LEU A 328 11.26 -18.83 7.16
N ILE A 329 10.46 -18.47 6.16
CA ILE A 329 9.02 -18.79 6.09
C ILE A 329 8.62 -19.58 4.84
N GLY A 330 9.52 -19.80 3.90
CA GLY A 330 9.25 -20.53 2.66
C GLY A 330 8.71 -19.63 1.54
N VAL A 331 9.03 -20.01 0.30
CA VAL A 331 8.75 -19.19 -0.89
C VAL A 331 7.27 -18.90 -1.13
N GLU A 332 6.34 -19.74 -0.67
CA GLU A 332 4.89 -19.51 -0.85
C GLU A 332 4.37 -18.31 -0.03
N HIS A 333 5.15 -17.81 0.93
CA HIS A 333 4.71 -16.83 1.92
C HIS A 333 5.33 -15.44 1.74
N VAL A 334 6.17 -15.26 0.72
CA VAL A 334 6.87 -14.00 0.44
C VAL A 334 6.25 -13.33 -0.79
N ALA A 335 6.01 -12.03 -0.72
CA ALA A 335 5.47 -11.20 -1.80
C ALA A 335 6.16 -9.82 -1.82
N LEU A 336 5.78 -8.96 -2.77
CA LEU A 336 6.20 -7.56 -2.80
C LEU A 336 5.19 -6.67 -2.07
N GLY A 337 5.68 -5.63 -1.40
CA GLY A 337 4.89 -4.64 -0.67
C GLY A 337 5.60 -3.31 -0.62
N SER A 338 5.62 -2.60 -1.74
CA SER A 338 6.56 -1.53 -2.08
C SER A 338 6.55 -0.36 -1.11
N ASP A 339 5.36 -0.01 -0.61
CA ASP A 339 5.09 1.25 0.09
C ASP A 339 5.27 2.48 -0.83
N PHE A 340 5.10 2.29 -2.14
CA PHE A 340 5.21 3.37 -3.11
C PHE A 340 4.23 4.49 -2.81
N ASP A 341 4.73 5.73 -2.93
CA ASP A 341 4.04 6.95 -2.54
C ASP A 341 3.58 7.04 -1.06
N GLY A 342 4.02 6.13 -0.19
CA GLY A 342 3.76 6.12 1.25
C GLY A 342 4.68 7.03 2.07
N THR A 343 5.24 8.08 1.46
CA THR A 343 6.21 8.99 2.06
C THR A 343 7.57 8.37 2.41
N ILE A 344 7.93 7.29 1.74
CA ILE A 344 9.27 6.66 1.77
C ILE A 344 10.23 7.27 0.73
N THR A 345 11.48 6.83 0.72
CA THR A 345 12.49 7.24 -0.26
C THR A 345 13.19 6.01 -0.86
N PRO A 346 12.52 5.29 -1.79
CA PRO A 346 13.10 4.11 -2.44
C PRO A 346 14.25 4.54 -3.37
N GLY A 347 15.12 3.60 -3.70
CA GLY A 347 16.21 3.81 -4.66
C GLY A 347 15.83 3.55 -6.12
N PHE A 348 14.53 3.36 -6.42
CA PHE A 348 13.99 3.05 -7.74
C PHE A 348 12.48 3.28 -7.73
N ASP A 349 11.87 3.43 -8.90
CA ASP A 349 10.41 3.57 -9.05
C ASP A 349 9.75 2.34 -9.69
N SER A 350 8.42 2.38 -9.85
CA SER A 350 7.67 1.22 -10.35
C SER A 350 8.02 0.80 -11.78
N SER A 351 8.76 1.61 -12.55
CA SER A 351 9.25 1.26 -13.88
C SER A 351 10.52 0.40 -13.88
N GLU A 352 11.20 0.29 -12.75
CA GLU A 352 12.53 -0.32 -12.65
C GLU A 352 12.55 -1.66 -11.91
N LEU A 353 11.38 -2.29 -11.69
CA LEU A 353 11.27 -3.58 -10.97
C LEU A 353 12.04 -4.74 -11.62
N VAL A 354 12.48 -4.59 -12.87
CA VAL A 354 13.41 -5.52 -13.52
C VAL A 354 14.74 -5.63 -12.78
N ALA A 355 15.16 -4.58 -12.05
CA ALA A 355 16.34 -4.61 -11.20
C ALA A 355 16.18 -5.63 -10.06
N ILE A 356 15.01 -5.72 -9.41
CA ILE A 356 14.76 -6.77 -8.41
C ILE A 356 14.85 -8.16 -9.05
N THR A 357 14.27 -8.34 -10.25
CA THR A 357 14.36 -9.62 -10.97
C THR A 357 15.81 -10.01 -11.27
N HIS A 358 16.65 -9.03 -11.61
CA HIS A 358 18.08 -9.24 -11.82
C HIS A 358 18.78 -9.68 -10.55
N GLU A 359 18.59 -8.96 -9.45
CA GLU A 359 19.26 -9.25 -8.18
C GLU A 359 18.82 -10.62 -7.62
N LEU A 360 17.54 -11.00 -7.74
CA LEU A 360 17.08 -12.34 -7.36
C LEU A 360 17.77 -13.45 -8.16
N LEU A 361 18.03 -13.24 -9.46
CA LEU A 361 18.78 -14.20 -10.28
C LEU A 361 20.25 -14.29 -9.86
N GLU A 362 20.89 -13.15 -9.55
CA GLU A 362 22.28 -13.10 -9.08
C GLU A 362 22.44 -13.77 -7.71
N LEU A 363 21.42 -13.66 -6.85
CA LEU A 363 21.34 -14.37 -5.57
C LEU A 363 20.99 -15.86 -5.71
N GLY A 364 20.85 -16.36 -6.94
CA GLY A 364 20.73 -17.79 -7.24
C GLY A 364 19.32 -18.36 -7.12
N LEU A 365 18.27 -17.53 -7.04
CA LEU A 365 16.90 -18.04 -7.05
C LEU A 365 16.57 -18.65 -8.41
N SER A 366 15.81 -19.74 -8.38
CA SER A 366 15.24 -20.33 -9.58
C SER A 366 14.15 -19.44 -10.18
N ASP A 367 13.98 -19.52 -11.50
CA ASP A 367 12.88 -18.85 -12.22
C ASP A 367 11.51 -19.13 -11.57
N MET A 368 11.30 -20.33 -11.02
CA MET A 368 10.08 -20.70 -10.30
C MET A 368 9.90 -19.93 -8.98
N GLN A 369 10.95 -19.77 -8.19
CA GLN A 369 10.89 -18.98 -6.96
C GLN A 369 10.63 -17.51 -7.27
N ILE A 370 11.30 -16.96 -8.28
CA ILE A 370 11.11 -15.58 -8.74
C ILE A 370 9.66 -15.36 -9.18
N ARG A 371 9.09 -16.26 -9.98
CA ARG A 371 7.67 -16.19 -10.38
C ARG A 371 6.71 -16.16 -9.20
N LYS A 372 7.01 -16.90 -8.14
CA LYS A 372 6.19 -16.92 -6.92
C LYS A 372 6.26 -15.60 -6.18
N VAL A 373 7.46 -15.16 -5.79
CA VAL A 373 7.62 -13.97 -4.95
C VAL A 373 7.28 -12.67 -5.66
N MET A 374 7.53 -12.58 -6.97
CA MET A 374 7.27 -11.35 -7.73
C MET A 374 5.77 -11.07 -7.91
N GLY A 375 4.89 -12.06 -7.73
CA GLY A 375 3.44 -11.83 -7.80
C GLY A 375 2.59 -13.09 -7.96
N GLY A 376 3.18 -14.25 -8.25
CA GLY A 376 2.46 -15.53 -8.28
C GLY A 376 1.76 -15.87 -6.96
N ASN A 377 2.40 -15.55 -5.83
CA ASN A 377 1.82 -15.75 -4.50
C ASN A 377 0.63 -14.81 -4.25
N MET A 378 0.76 -13.53 -4.62
CA MET A 378 -0.36 -12.57 -4.55
C MET A 378 -1.55 -13.05 -5.39
N LEU A 379 -1.32 -13.45 -6.64
CA LEU A 379 -2.37 -13.96 -7.52
C LEU A 379 -3.08 -15.17 -6.90
N ALA A 380 -2.31 -16.18 -6.45
CA ALA A 380 -2.87 -17.39 -5.86
C ALA A 380 -3.68 -17.10 -4.58
N PHE A 381 -3.22 -16.14 -3.77
CA PHE A 381 -3.93 -15.71 -2.58
C PHE A 381 -5.25 -15.02 -2.92
N LEU A 382 -5.24 -14.07 -3.87
CA LEU A 382 -6.44 -13.35 -4.28
C LEU A 382 -7.49 -14.28 -4.92
N GLN A 383 -7.06 -15.27 -5.70
CA GLN A 383 -7.95 -16.30 -6.27
C GLN A 383 -8.72 -17.09 -5.20
N GLN A 384 -8.15 -17.24 -4.01
CA GLN A 384 -8.74 -18.03 -2.93
C GLN A 384 -9.51 -17.16 -1.92
N ASN A 385 -9.09 -15.90 -1.73
CA ASN A 385 -9.54 -15.09 -0.59
C ASN A 385 -10.36 -13.86 -0.96
N LEU A 386 -10.47 -13.48 -2.24
CA LEU A 386 -11.44 -12.46 -2.65
C LEU A 386 -12.89 -12.97 -2.49
N PRO A 387 -13.88 -12.06 -2.35
CA PRO A 387 -15.29 -12.42 -2.44
C PRO A 387 -15.62 -13.11 -3.78
N VAL A 388 -16.60 -14.02 -3.76
CA VAL A 388 -16.92 -14.85 -4.95
C VAL A 388 -17.63 -14.06 -6.06
N ASN A 389 -18.46 -13.07 -5.70
CA ASN A 389 -19.33 -12.32 -6.61
C ASN A 389 -19.02 -10.83 -6.65
#